data_AF-A0A1W2B4F0-F1
#
_entry.id   AF-A0A1W2B4F0-F1
#
_cell.length_a   1.000
_cell.length_b   1.000
_cell.length_c   1.000
_cell.angle_alpha   90.00
_cell.angle_beta   90.00
_cell.angle_gamma   90.00
#
_symmetry.space_group_name_H-M   'P 1'
#
loop_
_entity.id
_entity.type
_entity.pdbx_description
1 polymer ?
#
loop_
_entity_poly.entity_id
_entity_poly.type
_entity_poly.pdbx_seq_one_letter_code
_entity_poly.pdbx_strand_id
1 'polypeptide(L)'
;MKNIITLVLALSFSIAFSQDFKLKGTGFDKPTEKEVATTKKLKSEFIGAGEKLYETTLKNYADVSQSKLDLREIGGVTPVRDQGTCGSCWAFSAVAAMESNYALKHGEYIDLSEQSILGCSGGGNCANGGWYSTVFAWLLDDSSAFLTDETNSPYINQDACAPDAKPLELKVINYGVLETEDWLSSKNKIEDIKAAIIKYGAVSAAVFSGNNDFLDYKTGVIRGNNEYGVDHAITIVGWDDSVQAWLIKNSWGELWGEKGYGWVGYDACNIGLASWVDISSKDSKIIPVPISPDKVVVNFIDQLGKTQNYQEIYVKVDDGEPYRFYMNEKNKEYHNYVPMSKGKHNIQIITKSVVEKNGKNAMIFGVLKGDIEVDKNKSFTIEYDKVFKDNVFNLKLK
;
A
#
# COMPACT_ATOMS: atom_id res chain seq x y z
N MET A 1 74.88 7.01 -21.15
CA MET A 1 74.68 7.26 -19.70
C MET A 1 73.45 6.47 -19.28
N LYS A 2 73.62 5.59 -18.29
CA LYS A 2 72.69 4.51 -17.91
C LYS A 2 71.48 5.03 -17.11
N ASN A 3 70.29 4.61 -17.53
CA ASN A 3 69.17 4.01 -16.77
C ASN A 3 68.91 4.46 -15.31
N ILE A 4 67.64 4.76 -14.96
CA ILE A 4 66.72 3.96 -14.08
C ILE A 4 65.63 4.81 -13.39
N ILE A 5 64.37 4.46 -13.71
CA ILE A 5 63.23 4.12 -12.82
C ILE A 5 62.45 5.21 -12.04
N THR A 6 61.17 5.27 -12.44
CA THR A 6 59.91 5.59 -11.74
C THR A 6 59.78 5.03 -10.32
N LEU A 7 59.31 5.82 -9.34
CA LEU A 7 58.33 5.30 -8.36
C LEU A 7 57.61 6.42 -7.58
N VAL A 8 56.29 6.29 -7.56
CA VAL A 8 55.30 6.94 -6.70
C VAL A 8 55.49 6.49 -5.25
N LEU A 9 55.31 7.37 -4.25
CA LEU A 9 54.51 7.05 -3.05
C LEU A 9 54.20 8.29 -2.22
N ALA A 10 52.91 8.42 -1.89
CA ALA A 10 52.35 9.38 -0.96
C ALA A 10 52.73 9.09 0.49
N LEU A 11 52.71 10.12 1.34
CA LEU A 11 52.04 10.23 2.65
C LEU A 11 52.79 11.18 3.58
N SER A 12 52.09 12.18 4.11
CA SER A 12 52.27 12.61 5.50
C SER A 12 51.04 13.39 5.99
N PHE A 13 50.24 12.67 6.78
CA PHE A 13 49.65 13.05 8.07
C PHE A 13 49.32 14.54 8.32
N SER A 14 48.04 14.78 8.57
CA SER A 14 47.61 15.67 9.66
C SER A 14 46.40 15.05 10.34
N ILE A 15 46.62 14.65 11.60
CA ILE A 15 45.62 14.18 12.54
C ILE A 15 44.84 15.40 13.04
N ALA A 16 43.53 15.37 12.90
CA ALA A 16 42.63 16.11 13.78
C ALA A 16 41.64 15.10 14.36
N PHE A 17 41.91 14.67 15.59
CA PHE A 17 40.93 14.03 16.44
C PHE A 17 39.97 15.12 16.92
N SER A 18 38.76 15.19 16.38
CA SER A 18 37.60 15.66 17.15
C SER A 18 36.79 14.43 17.56
N GLN A 19 36.75 14.19 18.87
CA GLN A 19 35.79 13.28 19.48
C GLN A 19 34.43 13.97 19.43
N ASP A 20 33.64 13.70 18.39
CA ASP A 20 32.21 13.93 18.43
C ASP A 20 31.52 12.66 18.92
N PHE A 21 30.81 12.85 20.03
CA PHE A 21 29.96 11.90 20.71
C PHE A 21 28.92 11.36 19.70
N LYS A 22 29.16 10.17 19.13
CA LYS A 22 28.19 9.48 18.27
C LYS A 22 26.96 9.09 19.09
N LEU A 23 25.90 9.88 18.98
CA LEU A 23 24.56 9.51 19.41
C LEU A 23 24.14 8.23 18.65
N LYS A 24 23.78 7.21 19.42
CA LYS A 24 23.18 5.96 18.93
C LYS A 24 21.76 6.26 18.45
N GLY A 25 21.44 5.84 17.23
CA GLY A 25 20.10 5.88 16.66
C GLY A 25 19.88 7.08 15.72
N THR A 26 20.37 6.99 14.49
CA THR A 26 19.84 7.80 13.37
C THR A 26 19.49 6.83 12.26
N GLY A 27 18.21 6.45 12.21
CA GLY A 27 17.66 5.63 11.16
C GLY A 27 17.55 6.37 9.83
N PHE A 28 17.52 5.56 8.78
CA PHE A 28 17.17 5.87 7.38
C PHE A 28 18.19 6.63 6.53
N ASP A 29 18.86 5.88 5.65
CA ASP A 29 19.41 6.45 4.42
C ASP A 29 18.25 6.83 3.47
N LYS A 30 18.28 8.06 2.95
CA LYS A 30 17.36 8.55 1.92
C LYS A 30 17.42 7.61 0.70
N PRO A 31 16.27 7.16 0.14
CA PRO A 31 16.26 6.40 -1.12
C PRO A 31 17.05 7.16 -2.18
N THR A 32 17.95 6.46 -2.87
CA THR A 32 18.77 7.12 -3.88
C THR A 32 17.90 7.64 -5.02
N GLU A 33 18.31 8.73 -5.67
CA GLU A 33 17.62 9.25 -6.86
C GLU A 33 17.42 8.17 -7.93
N LYS A 34 18.32 7.18 -7.98
CA LYS A 34 18.22 6.02 -8.86
C LYS A 34 17.09 5.07 -8.45
N GLU A 35 16.89 4.81 -7.17
CA GLU A 35 15.82 3.95 -6.66
C GLU A 35 14.44 4.62 -6.81
N VAL A 36 14.37 5.92 -6.50
CA VAL A 36 13.21 6.81 -6.75
C VAL A 36 12.87 6.83 -8.25
N ALA A 37 13.84 7.12 -9.12
CA ALA A 37 13.62 7.17 -10.56
C ALA A 37 13.29 5.80 -11.17
N THR A 38 13.88 4.72 -10.66
CA THR A 38 13.55 3.35 -11.08
C THR A 38 12.12 3.01 -10.68
N THR A 39 11.70 3.35 -9.46
CA THR A 39 10.33 3.14 -8.99
C THR A 39 9.33 3.99 -9.78
N LYS A 40 9.61 5.29 -9.99
CA LYS A 40 8.77 6.21 -10.78
C LYS A 40 8.65 5.77 -12.24
N LYS A 41 9.76 5.33 -12.85
CA LYS A 41 9.78 4.81 -14.22
C LYS A 41 8.96 3.53 -14.34
N LEU A 42 9.20 2.54 -13.47
CA LEU A 42 8.43 1.29 -13.46
C LEU A 42 6.94 1.56 -13.22
N LYS A 43 6.60 2.41 -12.24
CA LYS A 43 5.21 2.76 -11.90
C LYS A 43 4.49 3.50 -13.04
N SER A 44 5.15 4.49 -13.66
CA SER A 44 4.58 5.25 -14.80
C SER A 44 4.44 4.43 -16.08
N GLU A 45 5.33 3.45 -16.30
CA GLU A 45 5.26 2.54 -17.43
C GLU A 45 4.16 1.45 -17.25
N PHE A 46 3.67 1.20 -16.02
CA PHE A 46 2.71 0.11 -15.73
C PHE A 46 1.27 0.47 -15.32
N ILE A 47 0.99 1.68 -14.79
CA ILE A 47 -0.23 1.91 -14.00
C ILE A 47 -1.18 3.00 -14.55
N GLY A 48 -0.71 3.97 -15.34
CA GLY A 48 -1.41 5.26 -15.50
C GLY A 48 -2.83 5.28 -16.13
N ALA A 49 -3.17 4.35 -17.02
CA ALA A 49 -4.46 4.40 -17.74
C ALA A 49 -5.55 3.49 -17.15
N GLY A 50 -5.15 2.34 -16.59
CA GLY A 50 -6.10 1.42 -15.96
C GLY A 50 -6.25 1.61 -14.46
N GLU A 51 -5.28 2.22 -13.77
CA GLU A 51 -5.53 2.78 -12.43
C GLU A 51 -6.64 3.81 -12.52
N LYS A 52 -6.58 4.76 -13.46
CA LYS A 52 -7.61 5.80 -13.69
C LYS A 52 -9.03 5.24 -13.85
N LEU A 53 -9.19 4.02 -14.40
CA LEU A 53 -10.49 3.35 -14.53
C LEU A 53 -10.88 2.57 -13.26
N TYR A 54 -9.93 1.94 -12.57
CA TYR A 54 -10.13 1.34 -11.23
C TYR A 54 -10.52 2.41 -10.19
N GLU A 55 -9.92 3.60 -10.20
CA GLU A 55 -10.30 4.70 -9.29
C GLU A 55 -11.75 5.16 -9.51
N THR A 56 -12.28 5.08 -10.73
CA THR A 56 -13.70 5.41 -10.98
C THR A 56 -14.69 4.37 -10.47
N THR A 57 -14.22 3.22 -10.00
CA THR A 57 -15.05 2.10 -9.50
C THR A 57 -14.97 1.90 -7.99
N LEU A 58 -14.02 2.55 -7.31
CA LEU A 58 -13.92 2.52 -5.86
C LEU A 58 -14.89 3.54 -5.24
N LYS A 59 -15.70 3.09 -4.27
CA LYS A 59 -16.49 4.02 -3.46
C LYS A 59 -15.56 4.76 -2.51
N ASN A 60 -15.54 6.09 -2.62
CA ASN A 60 -14.93 6.95 -1.62
C ASN A 60 -15.84 6.99 -0.38
N TYR A 61 -15.28 6.89 0.82
CA TYR A 61 -16.02 7.02 2.08
C TYR A 61 -16.03 8.46 2.61
N ALA A 62 -15.31 9.37 1.94
CA ALA A 62 -15.18 10.79 2.24
C ALA A 62 -14.93 11.59 0.95
N ASP A 63 -14.95 12.92 1.04
CA ASP A 63 -14.68 13.84 -0.08
C ASP A 63 -13.43 14.66 0.23
N VAL A 64 -12.54 14.83 -0.75
CA VAL A 64 -11.26 15.56 -0.59
C VAL A 64 -11.48 17.03 -0.24
N SER A 65 -12.65 17.57 -0.62
CA SER A 65 -13.08 18.93 -0.27
C SER A 65 -13.50 19.09 1.19
N GLN A 66 -13.61 18.00 1.97
CA GLN A 66 -13.88 18.11 3.40
C GLN A 66 -12.73 18.83 4.10
N SER A 67 -13.08 19.84 4.89
CA SER A 67 -12.10 20.61 5.66
C SER A 67 -11.48 19.80 6.81
N LYS A 68 -12.04 18.64 7.14
CA LYS A 68 -11.58 17.78 8.22
C LYS A 68 -11.94 16.32 7.93
N LEU A 69 -11.03 15.42 8.24
CA LEU A 69 -11.27 13.98 8.30
C LEU A 69 -10.53 13.41 9.51
N ASP A 70 -11.17 12.50 10.23
CA ASP A 70 -10.55 11.71 11.28
C ASP A 70 -10.95 10.24 11.11
N LEU A 71 -10.00 9.41 10.68
CA LEU A 71 -10.28 7.99 10.45
C LEU A 71 -10.68 7.26 11.75
N ARG A 72 -10.35 7.78 12.93
CA ARG A 72 -10.76 7.18 14.21
C ARG A 72 -12.26 7.23 14.39
N GLU A 73 -12.91 8.32 13.95
CA GLU A 73 -14.36 8.54 14.11
C GLU A 73 -15.20 7.59 13.24
N ILE A 74 -14.62 7.06 12.16
CA ILE A 74 -15.26 6.11 11.25
C ILE A 74 -14.73 4.69 11.39
N GLY A 75 -13.97 4.42 12.47
CA GLY A 75 -13.43 3.09 12.75
C GLY A 75 -12.37 2.62 11.75
N GLY A 76 -11.64 3.53 11.11
CA GLY A 76 -10.58 3.22 10.15
C GLY A 76 -9.19 3.05 10.77
N VAL A 77 -9.04 2.99 12.09
CA VAL A 77 -7.73 2.91 12.75
C VAL A 77 -7.77 1.93 13.93
N THR A 78 -6.80 1.02 13.99
CA THR A 78 -6.57 0.11 15.12
C THR A 78 -5.95 0.81 16.33
N PRO A 79 -5.94 0.20 17.53
CA PRO A 79 -5.29 0.76 18.71
C PRO A 79 -3.83 1.17 18.50
N VAL A 80 -3.33 2.12 19.30
CA VAL A 80 -1.92 2.54 19.29
C VAL A 80 -1.02 1.42 19.78
N ARG A 81 0.14 1.30 19.16
CA ARG A 81 1.19 0.33 19.50
C ARG A 81 2.45 1.03 20.02
N ASP A 82 3.36 0.24 20.58
CA ASP A 82 4.63 0.73 21.12
C ASP A 82 5.79 -0.09 20.55
N GLN A 83 6.66 0.58 19.80
CA GLN A 83 7.85 -0.02 19.19
C GLN A 83 8.99 -0.22 20.20
N GLY A 84 8.91 0.38 21.38
CA GLY A 84 9.96 0.36 22.37
C GLY A 84 11.27 0.97 21.87
N THR A 85 12.36 0.22 22.04
CA THR A 85 13.73 0.70 21.78
C THR A 85 14.27 0.35 20.39
N CYS A 86 13.53 -0.40 19.59
CA CYS A 86 13.93 -0.79 18.23
C CYS A 86 13.54 0.32 17.25
N GLY A 87 14.42 0.58 16.28
CA GLY A 87 14.13 1.42 15.12
C GLY A 87 13.16 0.77 14.12
N SER A 88 12.01 0.29 14.59
CA SER A 88 11.00 -0.44 13.82
C SER A 88 9.79 0.40 13.40
N CYS A 89 9.80 1.72 13.60
CA CYS A 89 8.68 2.61 13.25
C CYS A 89 8.19 2.45 11.80
N TRP A 90 9.08 2.08 10.88
CA TRP A 90 8.76 1.76 9.49
C TRP A 90 7.84 0.54 9.34
N ALA A 91 8.02 -0.50 10.16
CA ALA A 91 7.14 -1.66 10.20
C ALA A 91 5.78 -1.31 10.81
N PHE A 92 5.77 -0.58 11.93
CA PHE A 92 4.54 -0.10 12.58
C PHE A 92 3.72 0.80 11.65
N SER A 93 4.37 1.72 10.93
CA SER A 93 3.70 2.59 9.97
C SER A 93 3.09 1.79 8.82
N ALA A 94 3.82 0.81 8.30
CA ALA A 94 3.33 -0.06 7.22
C ALA A 94 2.13 -0.90 7.69
N VAL A 95 2.21 -1.51 8.88
CA VAL A 95 1.11 -2.26 9.50
C VAL A 95 -0.12 -1.38 9.68
N ALA A 96 0.02 -0.22 10.31
CA ALA A 96 -1.10 0.68 10.57
C ALA A 96 -1.82 1.12 9.28
N ALA A 97 -1.09 1.34 8.18
CA ALA A 97 -1.67 1.64 6.88
C ALA A 97 -2.45 0.44 6.30
N MET A 98 -1.90 -0.79 6.39
CA MET A 98 -2.57 -2.00 5.94
C MET A 98 -3.84 -2.30 6.76
N GLU A 99 -3.76 -2.21 8.08
CA GLU A 99 -4.89 -2.43 8.98
C GLU A 99 -6.00 -1.41 8.73
N SER A 100 -5.63 -0.14 8.50
CA SER A 100 -6.60 0.90 8.14
C SER A 100 -7.29 0.61 6.82
N ASN A 101 -6.54 0.21 5.79
CA ASN A 101 -7.09 -0.19 4.51
C ASN A 101 -8.08 -1.35 4.64
N TYR A 102 -7.73 -2.36 5.45
CA TYR A 102 -8.58 -3.50 5.72
C TYR A 102 -9.87 -3.09 6.45
N ALA A 103 -9.74 -2.31 7.52
CA ALA A 103 -10.86 -1.85 8.34
C ALA A 103 -11.89 -1.09 7.50
N LEU A 104 -11.44 -0.17 6.65
CA LEU A 104 -12.35 0.64 5.83
C LEU A 104 -13.02 -0.13 4.70
N LYS A 105 -12.38 -1.20 4.20
CA LYS A 105 -12.97 -2.05 3.15
C LYS A 105 -13.93 -3.10 3.67
N HIS A 106 -13.61 -3.69 4.81
CA HIS A 106 -14.30 -4.87 5.33
C HIS A 106 -15.22 -4.54 6.51
N GLY A 107 -15.07 -3.37 7.15
CA GLY A 107 -15.79 -3.00 8.36
C GLY A 107 -15.34 -3.80 9.59
N GLU A 108 -14.17 -4.43 9.53
CA GLU A 108 -13.63 -5.31 10.57
C GLU A 108 -12.15 -5.02 10.81
N TYR A 109 -11.70 -5.19 12.06
CA TYR A 109 -10.29 -5.00 12.40
C TYR A 109 -9.47 -6.28 12.22
N ILE A 110 -8.22 -6.08 11.84
CA ILE A 110 -7.18 -7.08 11.91
C ILE A 110 -6.00 -6.53 12.70
N ASP A 111 -5.32 -7.42 13.42
CA ASP A 111 -4.16 -7.10 14.26
C ASP A 111 -2.91 -7.76 13.64
N LEU A 112 -2.27 -7.07 12.71
CA LEU A 112 -1.14 -7.61 11.95
C LEU A 112 0.15 -7.54 12.78
N SER A 113 1.04 -8.50 12.55
CA SER A 113 2.32 -8.57 13.27
C SER A 113 3.38 -7.66 12.66
N GLU A 114 3.82 -6.64 13.39
CA GLU A 114 5.04 -5.89 13.03
C GLU A 114 6.29 -6.77 13.13
N GLN A 115 6.31 -7.77 14.01
CA GLN A 115 7.47 -8.65 14.20
C GLN A 115 7.81 -9.44 12.95
N SER A 116 6.79 -9.97 12.26
CA SER A 116 6.97 -10.70 11.01
C SER A 116 7.59 -9.82 9.94
N ILE A 117 7.20 -8.54 9.88
CA ILE A 117 7.76 -7.56 8.95
C ILE A 117 9.20 -7.20 9.34
N LEU A 118 9.44 -6.86 10.60
CA LEU A 118 10.76 -6.52 11.12
C LEU A 118 11.78 -7.64 10.84
N GLY A 119 11.43 -8.88 11.14
CA GLY A 119 12.33 -10.01 11.01
C GLY A 119 12.50 -10.56 9.60
N CYS A 120 11.43 -10.58 8.80
CA CYS A 120 11.39 -11.39 7.58
C CYS A 120 11.41 -10.57 6.28
N SER A 121 11.08 -9.27 6.31
CA SER A 121 10.94 -8.49 5.08
C SER A 121 12.26 -8.11 4.41
N GLY A 122 13.38 -8.10 5.17
CA GLY A 122 14.62 -7.46 4.74
C GLY A 122 14.48 -5.94 4.54
N GLY A 123 13.36 -5.34 4.94
CA GLY A 123 13.04 -3.92 4.73
C GLY A 123 13.79 -2.97 5.66
N GLY A 124 14.42 -3.49 6.71
CA GLY A 124 15.16 -2.75 7.73
C GLY A 124 15.57 -3.62 8.92
N ASN A 125 16.05 -2.98 9.98
CA ASN A 125 16.34 -3.61 11.26
C ASN A 125 16.27 -2.60 12.42
N CYS A 126 16.41 -3.07 13.66
CA CYS A 126 16.34 -2.23 14.85
C CYS A 126 17.45 -1.18 14.94
N ALA A 127 18.63 -1.44 14.40
CA ALA A 127 19.79 -0.55 14.53
C ALA A 127 19.77 0.61 13.54
N ASN A 128 19.35 0.35 12.29
CA ASN A 128 19.45 1.29 11.17
C ASN A 128 18.10 1.76 10.63
N GLY A 129 17.00 1.16 11.09
CA GLY A 129 15.68 1.37 10.50
C GLY A 129 15.48 0.67 9.16
N GLY A 130 14.32 0.90 8.54
CA GLY A 130 13.89 0.52 7.21
C GLY A 130 12.85 1.46 6.59
N TRP A 131 12.28 1.14 5.44
CA TRP A 131 11.25 1.99 4.82
C TRP A 131 9.90 1.28 4.74
N TYR A 132 8.81 1.96 5.04
CA TYR A 132 7.47 1.37 4.87
C TYR A 132 7.20 1.02 3.39
N SER A 133 7.79 1.76 2.45
CA SER A 133 7.70 1.46 1.01
C SER A 133 8.42 0.17 0.62
N THR A 134 9.54 -0.17 1.26
CA THR A 134 10.22 -1.46 1.01
C THR A 134 9.42 -2.63 1.56
N VAL A 135 8.67 -2.44 2.66
CA VAL A 135 7.70 -3.45 3.15
C VAL A 135 6.60 -3.71 2.12
N PHE A 136 5.98 -2.65 1.59
CA PHE A 136 4.92 -2.80 0.60
C PHE A 136 5.44 -3.45 -0.70
N ALA A 137 6.64 -3.08 -1.14
CA ALA A 137 7.29 -3.70 -2.29
C ALA A 137 7.57 -5.19 -2.05
N TRP A 138 8.14 -5.55 -0.89
CA TRP A 138 8.37 -6.94 -0.50
C TRP A 138 7.08 -7.77 -0.53
N LEU A 139 6.01 -7.27 0.10
CA LEU A 139 4.72 -7.95 0.15
C LEU A 139 4.04 -8.09 -1.22
N LEU A 140 4.36 -7.21 -2.17
CA LEU A 140 3.80 -7.24 -3.53
C LEU A 140 4.61 -8.15 -4.46
N ASP A 141 5.95 -8.05 -4.42
CA ASP A 141 6.84 -8.58 -5.45
C ASP A 141 7.46 -9.93 -5.07
N ASP A 142 7.63 -10.23 -3.78
CA ASP A 142 8.24 -11.48 -3.34
C ASP A 142 7.17 -12.56 -3.12
N SER A 143 7.23 -13.62 -3.92
CA SER A 143 6.29 -14.75 -3.83
C SER A 143 6.33 -15.51 -2.49
N SER A 144 7.41 -15.37 -1.73
CA SER A 144 7.58 -15.95 -0.38
C SER A 144 7.07 -15.03 0.72
N ALA A 145 6.78 -13.75 0.41
CA ALA A 145 6.28 -12.81 1.40
C ALA A 145 4.92 -13.23 1.93
N PHE A 146 4.71 -12.97 3.22
CA PHE A 146 3.48 -13.28 3.91
C PHE A 146 3.18 -12.23 4.97
N LEU A 147 1.89 -12.10 5.28
CA LEU A 147 1.42 -11.41 6.48
C LEU A 147 1.01 -12.47 7.50
N THR A 148 1.20 -12.16 8.77
CA THR A 148 0.64 -12.91 9.90
C THR A 148 0.06 -11.92 10.92
N ASP A 149 -0.65 -12.41 11.91
CA ASP A 149 -1.23 -11.60 12.98
C ASP A 149 -0.32 -11.57 14.22
N GLU A 150 -0.54 -10.56 15.06
CA GLU A 150 0.20 -10.35 16.30
C GLU A 150 0.09 -11.54 17.27
N THR A 151 -0.99 -12.34 17.18
CA THR A 151 -1.13 -13.55 18.01
C THR A 151 -0.18 -14.66 17.58
N ASN A 152 0.03 -14.83 16.27
CA ASN A 152 0.93 -15.84 15.72
C ASN A 152 2.40 -15.42 15.73
N SER A 153 2.69 -14.12 15.67
CA SER A 153 4.05 -13.59 15.79
C SER A 153 4.06 -12.30 16.62
N PRO A 154 4.07 -12.42 17.97
CA PRO A 154 4.05 -11.25 18.85
C PRO A 154 5.29 -10.36 18.70
N TYR A 155 5.11 -9.05 18.90
CA TYR A 155 6.18 -8.08 18.89
C TYR A 155 7.14 -8.26 20.07
N ILE A 156 8.42 -8.48 19.74
CA ILE A 156 9.48 -8.73 20.72
C ILE A 156 10.62 -7.72 20.64
N ASN A 157 10.50 -6.67 19.82
CA ASN A 157 11.43 -5.54 19.82
C ASN A 157 12.90 -5.96 19.52
N GLN A 158 13.09 -6.96 18.65
CA GLN A 158 14.40 -7.47 18.25
C GLN A 158 14.41 -7.99 16.80
N ASP A 159 15.59 -8.02 16.18
CA ASP A 159 15.82 -8.49 14.81
C ASP A 159 15.73 -10.02 14.72
N ALA A 160 14.51 -10.55 14.75
CA ALA A 160 14.23 -11.97 14.67
C ALA A 160 13.04 -12.24 13.73
N CYS A 161 13.25 -13.08 12.71
CA CYS A 161 12.17 -13.60 11.87
C CYS A 161 11.52 -14.82 12.55
N ALA A 162 10.19 -14.89 12.49
CA ALA A 162 9.43 -16.08 12.85
C ALA A 162 8.83 -16.71 11.57
N PRO A 163 9.62 -17.43 10.76
CA PRO A 163 9.17 -17.95 9.47
C PRO A 163 8.09 -19.04 9.61
N ASP A 164 7.98 -19.66 10.79
CA ASP A 164 6.99 -20.70 11.07
C ASP A 164 5.62 -20.13 11.49
N ALA A 165 5.47 -18.81 11.58
CA ALA A 165 4.20 -18.18 11.90
C ALA A 165 3.16 -18.47 10.81
N LYS A 166 1.93 -18.79 11.22
CA LYS A 166 0.85 -19.14 10.30
C LYS A 166 0.51 -17.94 9.39
N PRO A 167 0.64 -18.05 8.06
CA PRO A 167 0.28 -16.96 7.17
C PRO A 167 -1.23 -16.67 7.19
N LEU A 168 -1.58 -15.40 7.12
CA LEU A 168 -2.92 -14.94 6.83
C LEU A 168 -3.20 -15.08 5.32
N GLU A 169 -4.48 -15.26 5.01
CA GLU A 169 -4.99 -15.22 3.64
C GLU A 169 -5.16 -13.76 3.19
N LEU A 170 -4.08 -12.97 3.23
CA LEU A 170 -4.02 -11.57 2.80
C LEU A 170 -2.85 -11.35 1.84
N LYS A 171 -2.99 -10.38 0.94
CA LYS A 171 -1.93 -9.89 0.06
C LYS A 171 -2.01 -8.39 -0.14
N VAL A 172 -0.85 -7.74 -0.28
CA VAL A 172 -0.75 -6.42 -0.89
C VAL A 172 -0.96 -6.60 -2.40
N ILE A 173 -1.93 -5.89 -2.97
CA ILE A 173 -2.26 -5.95 -4.40
C ILE A 173 -1.86 -4.69 -5.16
N ASN A 174 -1.58 -3.60 -4.44
CA ASN A 174 -1.02 -2.38 -4.96
C ASN A 174 -0.43 -1.54 -3.83
N TYR A 175 0.50 -0.64 -4.16
CA TYR A 175 0.94 0.42 -3.26
C TYR A 175 1.41 1.61 -4.08
N GLY A 176 1.50 2.77 -3.44
CA GLY A 176 2.05 3.91 -4.11
C GLY A 176 2.79 4.85 -3.20
N VAL A 177 4.01 5.17 -3.61
CA VAL A 177 4.79 6.28 -3.05
C VAL A 177 4.32 7.60 -3.63
N LEU A 178 4.09 8.56 -2.75
CA LEU A 178 3.84 9.98 -3.01
C LEU A 178 5.18 10.69 -2.76
N GLU A 179 5.99 10.80 -3.82
CA GLU A 179 7.31 11.42 -3.80
C GLU A 179 7.27 12.85 -4.31
N THR A 180 8.19 13.67 -3.77
CA THR A 180 8.43 15.03 -4.22
C THR A 180 9.85 15.14 -4.78
N GLU A 181 10.01 15.64 -6.00
CA GLU A 181 11.33 16.05 -6.52
C GLU A 181 11.87 17.29 -5.79
N ASP A 182 10.99 18.09 -5.18
CA ASP A 182 11.33 19.24 -4.35
C ASP A 182 10.72 19.11 -2.95
N TRP A 183 11.57 19.04 -1.93
CA TRP A 183 11.25 18.87 -0.51
C TRP A 183 10.52 20.07 0.13
N LEU A 184 10.29 21.15 -0.62
CA LEU A 184 9.63 22.38 -0.15
C LEU A 184 8.20 22.50 -0.73
N SER A 185 7.26 22.89 0.13
CA SER A 185 5.81 23.08 -0.06
C SER A 185 5.26 23.25 -1.48
N SER A 186 4.31 22.40 -1.89
CA SER A 186 3.33 22.78 -2.92
C SER A 186 1.95 22.27 -2.53
N LYS A 187 0.90 23.10 -2.68
CA LYS A 187 -0.50 22.78 -2.31
C LYS A 187 -1.01 21.47 -2.91
N ASN A 188 -0.51 21.10 -4.10
CA ASN A 188 -0.88 19.85 -4.77
C ASN A 188 -0.57 18.61 -3.91
N LYS A 189 0.44 18.68 -3.02
CA LYS A 189 0.86 17.58 -2.15
C LYS A 189 -0.16 17.25 -1.05
N ILE A 190 -0.78 18.28 -0.48
CA ILE A 190 -1.80 18.12 0.57
C ILE A 190 -3.01 17.39 -0.02
N GLU A 191 -3.45 17.83 -1.20
CA GLU A 191 -4.57 17.20 -1.91
C GLU A 191 -4.26 15.75 -2.30
N ASP A 192 -3.04 15.45 -2.76
CA ASP A 192 -2.63 14.07 -3.10
C ASP A 192 -2.64 13.14 -1.88
N ILE A 193 -2.13 13.60 -0.73
CA ILE A 193 -2.17 12.85 0.53
C ILE A 193 -3.62 12.67 1.01
N LYS A 194 -4.44 13.72 1.01
CA LYS A 194 -5.87 13.63 1.36
C LYS A 194 -6.61 12.65 0.47
N ALA A 195 -6.38 12.71 -0.85
CA ALA A 195 -6.98 11.80 -1.82
C ALA A 195 -6.54 10.35 -1.58
N ALA A 196 -5.26 10.13 -1.29
CA ALA A 196 -4.76 8.81 -0.92
C ALA A 196 -5.41 8.30 0.37
N ILE A 197 -5.59 9.17 1.37
CA ILE A 197 -6.27 8.81 2.61
C ILE A 197 -7.70 8.34 2.30
N ILE A 198 -8.48 9.17 1.61
CA ILE A 198 -9.87 8.86 1.24
C ILE A 198 -10.00 7.56 0.45
N LYS A 199 -8.99 7.23 -0.37
CA LYS A 199 -9.06 6.08 -1.26
C LYS A 199 -8.57 4.79 -0.60
N TYR A 200 -7.55 4.87 0.23
CA TYR A 200 -6.81 3.71 0.72
C TYR A 200 -6.78 3.58 2.24
N GLY A 201 -7.35 4.52 2.98
CA GLY A 201 -7.22 4.60 4.43
C GLY A 201 -5.93 5.30 4.85
N ALA A 202 -5.48 5.03 6.07
CA ALA A 202 -4.32 5.69 6.64
C ALA A 202 -3.08 5.51 5.74
N VAL A 203 -2.26 6.56 5.63
CA VAL A 203 -1.05 6.54 4.80
C VAL A 203 0.19 6.58 5.67
N SER A 204 1.19 5.77 5.34
CA SER A 204 2.51 5.86 5.97
C SER A 204 3.19 7.14 5.55
N ALA A 205 3.87 7.83 6.46
CA ALA A 205 4.66 9.02 6.14
C ALA A 205 5.93 9.12 6.99
N ALA A 206 6.94 9.80 6.46
CA ALA A 206 8.17 10.09 7.18
C ALA A 206 8.18 11.54 7.70
N VAL A 207 8.72 11.71 8.91
CA VAL A 207 8.89 13.00 9.59
C VAL A 207 10.27 13.08 10.23
N PHE A 208 10.71 14.29 10.53
CA PHE A 208 11.77 14.54 11.48
C PHE A 208 11.19 14.68 12.89
N SER A 209 11.60 13.78 13.77
CA SER A 209 11.10 13.64 15.13
C SER A 209 12.09 14.12 16.20
N GLY A 210 13.36 14.37 15.85
CA GLY A 210 14.39 14.77 16.81
C GLY A 210 14.30 16.22 17.33
N ASN A 211 13.18 16.94 17.12
CA ASN A 211 12.97 18.26 17.70
C ASN A 211 12.17 18.14 19.01
N ASN A 212 12.39 19.07 19.94
CA ASN A 212 11.71 19.04 21.24
C ASN A 212 10.19 19.15 21.11
N ASP A 213 9.67 19.88 20.13
CA ASP A 213 8.22 20.00 19.91
C ASP A 213 7.57 18.64 19.62
N PHE A 214 8.30 17.72 18.96
CA PHE A 214 7.85 16.38 18.64
C PHE A 214 8.12 15.40 19.79
N LEU A 215 9.35 15.39 20.33
CA LEU A 215 9.74 14.48 21.43
C LEU A 215 8.87 14.69 22.68
N ASP A 216 8.63 15.94 23.06
CA ASP A 216 7.88 16.30 24.26
C ASP A 216 6.40 16.58 23.99
N TYR A 217 5.90 16.30 22.77
CA TYR A 217 4.53 16.61 22.37
C TYR A 217 3.49 16.07 23.36
N LYS A 218 2.54 16.94 23.73
CA LYS A 218 1.38 16.61 24.58
C LYS A 218 0.05 17.01 23.97
N THR A 219 -0.02 18.18 23.34
CA THR A 219 -1.23 18.72 22.70
C THR A 219 -0.85 19.89 21.78
N GLY A 220 -1.82 20.40 21.01
CA GLY A 220 -1.62 21.51 20.07
C GLY A 220 -1.22 21.02 18.69
N VAL A 221 -0.47 21.82 17.94
CA VAL A 221 0.06 21.42 16.63
C VAL A 221 1.57 21.61 16.62
N ILE A 222 2.29 20.56 16.25
CA ILE A 222 3.73 20.59 16.03
C ILE A 222 4.01 21.41 14.77
N ARG A 223 4.78 22.48 14.92
CA ARG A 223 5.17 23.39 13.83
C ARG A 223 6.67 23.40 13.56
N GLY A 224 7.46 22.78 14.43
CA GLY A 224 8.91 22.72 14.31
C GLY A 224 9.34 22.09 12.98
N ASN A 225 10.21 22.80 12.28
CA ASN A 225 10.98 22.30 11.15
C ASN A 225 12.46 22.38 11.49
N ASN A 226 13.26 21.63 10.75
CA ASN A 226 14.70 21.73 10.85
C ASN A 226 15.38 21.46 9.50
N GLU A 227 16.68 21.71 9.46
CA GLU A 227 17.52 21.50 8.28
C GLU A 227 17.93 20.03 8.07
N TYR A 228 17.54 19.11 8.96
CA TYR A 228 17.94 17.71 8.91
C TYR A 228 16.91 16.85 8.16
N GLY A 229 17.34 15.71 7.64
CA GLY A 229 16.43 14.77 6.97
C GLY A 229 15.39 14.17 7.91
N VAL A 230 14.34 13.57 7.35
CA VAL A 230 13.38 12.74 8.11
C VAL A 230 14.10 11.58 8.79
N ASP A 231 13.67 11.22 10.00
CA ASP A 231 14.31 10.22 10.86
C ASP A 231 13.34 9.25 11.54
N HIS A 232 12.03 9.39 11.29
CA HIS A 232 10.98 8.61 11.93
C HIS A 232 9.80 8.39 10.98
N ALA A 233 9.16 7.22 11.09
CA ALA A 233 7.97 6.88 10.31
C ALA A 233 6.72 6.91 11.20
N ILE A 234 5.68 7.58 10.72
CA ILE A 234 4.37 7.71 11.37
C ILE A 234 3.27 7.37 10.37
N THR A 235 2.02 7.28 10.84
CA THR A 235 0.87 7.10 9.95
C THR A 235 -0.04 8.31 10.00
N ILE A 236 -0.34 8.92 8.86
CA ILE A 236 -1.34 9.98 8.74
C ILE A 236 -2.73 9.33 8.68
N VAL A 237 -3.60 9.71 9.62
CA VAL A 237 -4.94 9.13 9.82
C VAL A 237 -6.04 10.18 9.70
N GLY A 238 -5.73 11.37 9.17
CA GLY A 238 -6.69 12.45 9.03
C GLY A 238 -6.05 13.81 8.85
N TRP A 239 -6.87 14.84 8.80
CA TRP A 239 -6.44 16.23 8.69
C TRP A 239 -7.50 17.19 9.25
N ASP A 240 -7.08 18.43 9.50
CA ASP A 240 -7.97 19.54 9.84
C ASP A 240 -7.41 20.84 9.23
N ASP A 241 -8.10 21.35 8.22
CA ASP A 241 -7.72 22.56 7.47
C ASP A 241 -7.85 23.83 8.31
N SER A 242 -8.70 23.84 9.34
CA SER A 242 -8.84 24.99 10.23
C SER A 242 -7.55 25.25 11.03
N VAL A 243 -6.79 24.19 11.27
CA VAL A 243 -5.48 24.23 11.91
C VAL A 243 -4.34 23.86 10.94
N GLN A 244 -4.60 23.66 9.65
CA GLN A 244 -3.60 23.31 8.64
C GLN A 244 -2.64 22.20 9.11
N ALA A 245 -3.19 21.08 9.57
CA ALA A 245 -2.41 20.01 10.18
C ALA A 245 -2.93 18.61 9.83
N TRP A 246 -1.99 17.67 9.76
CA TRP A 246 -2.21 16.24 9.69
C TRP A 246 -2.48 15.68 11.08
N LEU A 247 -3.49 14.84 11.21
CA LEU A 247 -3.65 13.96 12.36
C LEU A 247 -2.77 12.73 12.15
N ILE A 248 -1.85 12.47 13.07
CA ILE A 248 -0.92 11.34 12.98
C ILE A 248 -1.15 10.33 14.11
N LYS A 249 -0.99 9.04 13.78
CA LYS A 249 -0.82 7.92 14.71
C LYS A 249 0.68 7.65 14.85
N ASN A 250 1.19 7.68 16.08
CA ASN A 250 2.58 7.36 16.39
C ASN A 250 2.68 5.92 16.95
N SER A 251 3.90 5.39 17.02
CA SER A 251 4.25 4.05 17.51
C SER A 251 5.05 4.09 18.81
N TRP A 252 4.86 5.12 19.65
CA TRP A 252 5.55 5.32 20.94
C TRP A 252 4.62 5.12 22.14
N GLY A 253 3.59 4.29 21.96
CA GLY A 253 2.58 4.03 22.99
C GLY A 253 1.65 5.21 23.28
N GLU A 254 0.66 4.98 24.14
CA GLU A 254 -0.39 5.95 24.45
C GLU A 254 0.06 7.12 25.34
N LEU A 255 1.25 7.04 25.95
CA LEU A 255 1.77 8.09 26.83
C LEU A 255 2.36 9.29 26.08
N TRP A 256 2.68 9.10 24.80
CA TRP A 256 3.12 10.17 23.91
C TRP A 256 1.90 10.90 23.33
N GLY A 257 1.96 12.24 23.30
CA GLY A 257 0.88 13.05 22.73
C GLY A 257 -0.50 12.84 23.35
N GLU A 258 -1.50 12.85 22.48
CA GLU A 258 -2.91 12.69 22.82
C GLU A 258 -3.31 11.22 22.64
N LYS A 259 -2.95 10.38 23.61
CA LYS A 259 -3.15 8.92 23.57
C LYS A 259 -2.45 8.24 22.38
N GLY A 260 -1.21 8.64 22.10
CA GLY A 260 -0.42 8.13 20.97
C GLY A 260 -0.68 8.83 19.63
N TYR A 261 -1.53 9.85 19.61
CA TYR A 261 -1.80 10.68 18.44
C TYR A 261 -1.22 12.09 18.62
N GLY A 262 -1.03 12.78 17.50
CA GLY A 262 -0.66 14.20 17.52
C GLY A 262 -1.03 14.91 16.24
N TRP A 263 -0.90 16.23 16.26
CA TRP A 263 -1.11 17.06 15.08
C TRP A 263 0.22 17.63 14.59
N VAL A 264 0.53 17.39 13.32
CA VAL A 264 1.74 17.92 12.67
C VAL A 264 1.28 18.87 11.57
N GLY A 265 1.80 20.10 11.56
CA GLY A 265 1.51 21.06 10.50
C GLY A 265 1.77 20.48 9.10
N TYR A 266 1.00 20.89 8.10
CA TYR A 266 1.13 20.35 6.74
C TYR A 266 2.52 20.48 6.13
N ASP A 267 3.29 21.47 6.59
CA ASP A 267 4.64 21.81 6.19
C ASP A 267 5.67 21.61 7.31
N ALA A 268 5.28 20.96 8.43
CA ALA A 268 6.12 20.78 9.61
C ALA A 268 6.84 19.43 9.64
N CYS A 269 7.90 19.34 10.43
CA CYS A 269 8.72 18.13 10.62
C CYS A 269 9.18 17.49 9.30
N ASN A 270 9.38 18.28 8.25
CA ASN A 270 9.74 17.80 6.91
C ASN A 270 8.79 16.70 6.37
N ILE A 271 7.52 16.71 6.81
CA ILE A 271 6.52 15.75 6.34
C ILE A 271 6.25 15.97 4.85
N GLY A 272 6.25 14.90 4.08
CA GLY A 272 6.06 15.00 2.63
C GLY A 272 6.40 13.74 1.83
N LEU A 273 7.16 12.83 2.41
CA LEU A 273 7.27 11.46 1.90
C LEU A 273 6.13 10.65 2.51
N ALA A 274 5.24 10.14 1.66
CA ALA A 274 4.13 9.30 2.09
C ALA A 274 3.93 8.12 1.15
N SER A 275 3.35 7.03 1.64
CA SER A 275 2.92 5.91 0.82
C SER A 275 1.56 5.37 1.27
N TRP A 276 0.74 5.01 0.30
CA TRP A 276 -0.50 4.27 0.50
C TRP A 276 -0.32 2.80 0.10
N VAL A 277 -1.19 1.94 0.62
CA VAL A 277 -1.20 0.49 0.35
C VAL A 277 -2.63 0.00 0.15
N ASP A 278 -2.80 -1.00 -0.72
CA ASP A 278 -4.06 -1.66 -1.02
C ASP A 278 -3.90 -3.16 -0.72
N ILE A 279 -4.64 -3.67 0.29
CA ILE A 279 -4.64 -5.09 0.65
C ILE A 279 -5.97 -5.78 0.31
N SER A 280 -5.90 -7.08 0.04
CA SER A 280 -7.05 -7.93 -0.27
C SER A 280 -6.86 -9.33 0.31
N SER A 281 -7.96 -10.03 0.58
CA SER A 281 -7.91 -11.46 0.91
C SER A 281 -7.36 -12.29 -0.24
N LYS A 282 -6.53 -13.30 0.06
CA LYS A 282 -6.34 -14.45 -0.83
C LYS A 282 -7.68 -15.16 -0.96
N ASP A 283 -8.02 -15.54 -2.18
CA ASP A 283 -9.32 -16.01 -2.64
C ASP A 283 -10.24 -16.57 -1.54
N SER A 284 -11.37 -15.90 -1.32
CA SER A 284 -12.47 -16.44 -0.54
C SER A 284 -12.90 -17.75 -1.19
N LYS A 285 -12.89 -18.85 -0.41
CA LYS A 285 -13.56 -20.09 -0.83
C LYS A 285 -14.97 -19.77 -1.29
N ILE A 286 -15.33 -20.29 -2.45
CA ILE A 286 -16.66 -20.18 -3.07
C ILE A 286 -17.72 -20.51 -2.01
N ILE A 287 -18.47 -19.50 -1.58
CA ILE A 287 -19.68 -19.72 -0.79
C ILE A 287 -20.78 -20.08 -1.80
N PRO A 288 -21.39 -21.28 -1.75
CA PRO A 288 -22.56 -21.55 -2.56
C PRO A 288 -23.66 -20.57 -2.14
N VAL A 289 -23.94 -19.59 -3.00
CA VAL A 289 -25.02 -18.62 -2.76
C VAL A 289 -26.34 -19.40 -2.75
N PRO A 290 -27.14 -19.33 -1.67
CA PRO A 290 -28.49 -19.88 -1.68
C PRO A 290 -29.30 -19.15 -2.75
N ILE A 291 -29.64 -19.85 -3.83
CA ILE A 291 -30.39 -19.28 -4.93
C ILE A 291 -31.83 -19.11 -4.44
N SER A 292 -32.27 -17.85 -4.29
CA SER A 292 -33.70 -17.51 -4.21
C SER A 292 -34.42 -18.19 -5.39
N PRO A 293 -35.60 -18.83 -5.23
CA PRO A 293 -36.26 -19.63 -6.27
C PRO A 293 -36.45 -18.91 -7.62
N ASP A 294 -36.48 -17.57 -7.58
CA ASP A 294 -36.76 -16.69 -8.73
C ASP A 294 -35.51 -16.16 -9.44
N LYS A 295 -34.30 -16.44 -8.94
CA LYS A 295 -33.04 -16.03 -9.58
C LYS A 295 -32.40 -17.20 -10.33
N VAL A 296 -31.75 -16.87 -11.43
CA VAL A 296 -30.94 -17.78 -12.24
C VAL A 296 -29.49 -17.35 -12.13
N VAL A 297 -28.57 -18.32 -12.16
CA VAL A 297 -27.15 -18.07 -11.97
C VAL A 297 -26.47 -17.97 -13.33
N VAL A 298 -25.80 -16.84 -13.56
CA VAL A 298 -24.88 -16.68 -14.68
C VAL A 298 -23.47 -16.94 -14.18
N ASN A 299 -22.78 -17.89 -14.80
CA ASN A 299 -21.41 -18.25 -14.50
C ASN A 299 -20.46 -17.63 -15.52
N PHE A 300 -19.60 -16.72 -15.08
CA PHE A 300 -18.54 -16.18 -15.91
C PHE A 300 -17.29 -17.02 -15.69
N ILE A 301 -16.94 -17.82 -16.69
CA ILE A 301 -15.78 -18.72 -16.65
C ILE A 301 -14.57 -17.95 -17.17
N ASP A 302 -13.51 -17.91 -16.39
CA ASP A 302 -12.24 -17.32 -16.80
C ASP A 302 -11.11 -18.29 -16.46
N GLN A 303 -10.15 -18.43 -17.36
CA GLN A 303 -8.98 -19.27 -17.12
C GLN A 303 -7.75 -18.39 -17.12
N LEU A 304 -7.06 -18.35 -15.99
CA LEU A 304 -5.85 -17.58 -15.86
C LEU A 304 -4.76 -18.14 -16.78
N GLY A 305 -4.35 -17.36 -17.78
CA GLY A 305 -3.36 -17.77 -18.77
C GLY A 305 -1.96 -17.97 -18.19
N LYS A 306 -1.08 -18.65 -18.93
CA LYS A 306 0.30 -18.97 -18.49
C LYS A 306 1.13 -17.76 -18.07
N THR A 307 0.89 -16.62 -18.72
CA THR A 307 1.58 -15.37 -18.42
C THR A 307 0.85 -14.56 -17.35
N GLN A 308 -0.43 -14.81 -17.06
CA GLN A 308 -1.17 -14.07 -16.04
C GLN A 308 -0.82 -14.62 -14.65
N ASN A 309 -0.27 -13.77 -13.78
CA ASN A 309 0.08 -14.10 -12.39
C ASN A 309 -1.10 -13.82 -11.43
N TYR A 310 -1.96 -12.88 -11.79
CA TYR A 310 -3.12 -12.48 -11.01
C TYR A 310 -4.16 -11.86 -11.93
N GLN A 311 -5.44 -12.01 -11.59
CA GLN A 311 -6.54 -11.32 -12.27
C GLN A 311 -7.69 -11.05 -11.31
N GLU A 312 -8.25 -9.85 -11.43
CA GLU A 312 -9.54 -9.49 -10.86
C GLU A 312 -10.58 -9.44 -11.97
N ILE A 313 -11.80 -9.88 -11.67
CA ILE A 313 -12.98 -9.64 -12.51
C ILE A 313 -13.98 -8.81 -11.70
N TYR A 314 -14.53 -7.79 -12.33
CA TYR A 314 -15.69 -7.04 -11.88
C TYR A 314 -16.84 -7.32 -12.85
N VAL A 315 -17.98 -7.75 -12.34
CA VAL A 315 -19.20 -7.93 -13.13
C VAL A 315 -20.28 -7.03 -12.56
N LYS A 316 -20.62 -5.96 -13.28
CA LYS A 316 -21.75 -5.10 -12.97
C LYS A 316 -22.97 -5.52 -13.79
N VAL A 317 -24.10 -5.68 -13.11
CA VAL A 317 -25.40 -5.99 -13.72
C VAL A 317 -26.31 -4.79 -13.53
N ASP A 318 -26.83 -4.25 -14.64
CA ASP A 318 -27.63 -3.03 -14.70
C ASP A 318 -26.99 -1.90 -13.88
N ASP A 319 -27.76 -1.27 -13.00
CA ASP A 319 -27.31 -0.21 -12.10
C ASP A 319 -26.89 -0.72 -10.71
N GLY A 320 -26.81 -2.04 -10.53
CA GLY A 320 -26.41 -2.67 -9.26
C GLY A 320 -24.92 -2.51 -8.93
N GLU A 321 -24.55 -2.86 -7.70
CA GLU A 321 -23.13 -2.94 -7.31
C GLU A 321 -22.42 -4.07 -8.05
N PRO A 322 -21.14 -3.89 -8.44
CA PRO A 322 -20.39 -4.91 -9.13
C PRO A 322 -20.03 -6.08 -8.21
N TYR A 323 -20.18 -7.29 -8.71
CA TYR A 323 -19.60 -8.49 -8.12
C TYR A 323 -18.11 -8.50 -8.43
N ARG A 324 -17.26 -8.79 -7.43
CA ARG A 324 -15.80 -8.83 -7.56
C ARG A 324 -15.29 -10.23 -7.31
N PHE A 325 -14.39 -10.68 -8.16
CA PHE A 325 -13.76 -12.00 -8.09
C PHE A 325 -12.25 -11.90 -8.29
N TYR A 326 -11.51 -12.84 -7.70
CA TYR A 326 -10.05 -12.86 -7.66
C TYR A 326 -9.51 -14.20 -8.13
N MET A 327 -8.39 -14.17 -8.85
CA MET A 327 -7.79 -15.35 -9.49
C MET A 327 -6.27 -15.20 -9.46
N ASN A 328 -5.55 -16.24 -9.04
CA ASN A 328 -4.09 -16.15 -8.81
C ASN A 328 -3.30 -17.43 -9.16
N GLU A 329 -3.96 -18.56 -9.40
CA GLU A 329 -3.37 -19.81 -9.88
C GLU A 329 -3.43 -19.92 -11.42
N LYS A 330 -2.26 -20.06 -12.04
CA LYS A 330 -2.10 -20.22 -13.50
C LYS A 330 -2.72 -21.52 -14.00
N ASN A 331 -3.33 -21.45 -15.18
CA ASN A 331 -4.03 -22.55 -15.86
C ASN A 331 -5.22 -23.13 -15.08
N LYS A 332 -5.64 -22.49 -14.00
CA LYS A 332 -6.86 -22.85 -13.25
C LYS A 332 -8.07 -22.18 -13.88
N GLU A 333 -9.14 -22.94 -14.04
CA GLU A 333 -10.44 -22.42 -14.44
C GLU A 333 -11.19 -21.92 -13.21
N TYR A 334 -11.70 -20.69 -13.30
CA TYR A 334 -12.46 -20.03 -12.25
C TYR A 334 -13.90 -19.85 -12.70
N HIS A 335 -14.82 -20.22 -11.83
CA HIS A 335 -16.25 -20.06 -12.04
C HIS A 335 -16.77 -18.92 -11.17
N ASN A 336 -17.18 -17.82 -11.82
CA ASN A 336 -17.59 -16.59 -11.16
C ASN A 336 -19.11 -16.44 -11.26
N TYR A 337 -19.81 -16.87 -10.21
CA TYR A 337 -21.26 -16.97 -10.21
C TYR A 337 -21.94 -15.65 -9.82
N VAL A 338 -22.81 -15.16 -10.69
CA VAL A 338 -23.58 -13.93 -10.52
C VAL A 338 -25.07 -14.25 -10.57
N PRO A 339 -25.82 -14.08 -9.47
CA PRO A 339 -27.27 -14.32 -9.45
C PRO A 339 -28.02 -13.15 -10.10
N MET A 340 -28.84 -13.47 -11.10
CA MET A 340 -29.59 -12.49 -11.90
C MET A 340 -31.08 -12.86 -11.95
N SER A 341 -31.95 -11.86 -12.11
CA SER A 341 -33.35 -12.12 -12.49
C SER A 341 -33.42 -12.64 -13.92
N LYS A 342 -34.56 -13.25 -14.28
CA LYS A 342 -34.81 -13.58 -15.69
C LYS A 342 -35.13 -12.31 -16.47
N GLY A 343 -34.56 -12.18 -17.66
CA GLY A 343 -34.80 -11.05 -18.55
C GLY A 343 -33.53 -10.54 -19.25
N LYS A 344 -33.67 -9.38 -19.88
CA LYS A 344 -32.58 -8.66 -20.53
C LYS A 344 -31.87 -7.78 -19.50
N HIS A 345 -30.56 -7.89 -19.42
CA HIS A 345 -29.72 -7.15 -18.49
C HIS A 345 -28.59 -6.45 -19.23
N ASN A 346 -28.26 -5.23 -18.81
CA ASN A 346 -26.99 -4.62 -19.20
C ASN A 346 -25.89 -5.22 -18.34
N ILE A 347 -24.79 -5.64 -18.96
CA ILE A 347 -23.60 -6.10 -18.27
C ILE A 347 -22.39 -5.27 -18.64
N GLN A 348 -21.60 -4.98 -17.62
CA GLN A 348 -20.26 -4.46 -17.77
C GLN A 348 -19.29 -5.40 -17.04
N ILE A 349 -18.31 -5.90 -17.78
CA ILE A 349 -17.23 -6.73 -17.23
C ILE A 349 -15.93 -5.97 -17.38
N ILE A 350 -15.20 -5.87 -16.28
CA ILE A 350 -13.86 -5.30 -16.26
C ILE A 350 -12.93 -6.35 -15.69
N THR A 351 -11.80 -6.57 -16.34
CA THR A 351 -10.71 -7.37 -15.79
C THR A 351 -9.49 -6.50 -15.54
N LYS A 352 -8.75 -6.82 -14.48
CA LYS A 352 -7.43 -6.28 -14.18
C LYS A 352 -6.50 -7.46 -13.99
N SER A 353 -5.58 -7.71 -14.93
CA SER A 353 -4.62 -8.80 -14.84
C SER A 353 -3.20 -8.30 -14.70
N VAL A 354 -2.43 -8.93 -13.82
CA VAL A 354 -0.97 -8.82 -13.81
C VAL A 354 -0.41 -9.96 -14.67
N VAL A 355 0.33 -9.62 -15.71
CA VAL A 355 1.00 -10.58 -16.60
C VAL A 355 2.51 -10.48 -16.47
N GLU A 356 3.19 -11.61 -16.47
CA GLU A 356 4.64 -11.70 -16.52
C GLU A 356 5.10 -12.28 -17.84
N LYS A 357 6.08 -11.61 -18.47
CA LYS A 357 6.75 -12.09 -19.66
C LYS A 357 8.22 -11.70 -19.62
N ASN A 358 9.11 -12.69 -19.75
CA ASN A 358 10.57 -12.50 -19.73
C ASN A 358 11.07 -11.78 -18.46
N GLY A 359 10.53 -12.16 -17.29
CA GLY A 359 10.90 -11.57 -15.99
C GLY A 359 10.43 -10.12 -15.79
N LYS A 360 9.50 -9.64 -16.62
CA LYS A 360 8.85 -8.34 -16.47
C LYS A 360 7.37 -8.53 -16.27
N ASN A 361 6.85 -7.95 -15.18
CA ASN A 361 5.42 -7.84 -14.95
C ASN A 361 4.85 -6.70 -15.78
N ALA A 362 3.58 -6.76 -16.16
CA ALA A 362 2.80 -5.69 -16.77
C ALA A 362 1.35 -5.85 -16.34
N MET A 363 0.61 -4.75 -16.26
CA MET A 363 -0.81 -4.80 -15.99
C MET A 363 -1.60 -4.64 -17.29
N ILE A 364 -2.56 -5.52 -17.52
CA ILE A 364 -3.49 -5.45 -18.64
C ILE A 364 -4.94 -5.37 -18.13
N PHE A 365 -5.78 -4.74 -18.92
CA PHE A 365 -7.19 -4.56 -18.60
C PHE A 365 -8.05 -5.12 -19.71
N GLY A 366 -9.15 -5.76 -19.35
CA GLY A 366 -10.18 -6.19 -20.28
C GLY A 366 -11.46 -5.44 -20.01
N VAL A 367 -12.16 -5.02 -21.05
CA VAL A 367 -13.47 -4.37 -20.92
C VAL A 367 -14.48 -5.02 -21.86
N LEU A 368 -15.65 -5.35 -21.32
CA LEU A 368 -16.84 -5.64 -22.09
C LEU A 368 -18.01 -4.83 -21.55
N LYS A 369 -18.77 -4.24 -22.47
CA LYS A 369 -20.06 -3.63 -22.20
C LYS A 369 -21.04 -4.14 -23.24
N GLY A 370 -22.15 -4.72 -22.79
CA GLY A 370 -23.13 -5.30 -23.68
C GLY A 370 -24.38 -5.71 -22.95
N ASP A 371 -25.35 -6.22 -23.70
CA ASP A 371 -26.57 -6.77 -23.13
C ASP A 371 -26.52 -8.30 -23.17
N ILE A 372 -27.00 -8.94 -22.11
CA ILE A 372 -27.23 -10.37 -22.08
C ILE A 372 -28.70 -10.67 -21.80
N GLU A 373 -29.20 -11.74 -22.38
CA GLU A 373 -30.51 -12.30 -22.05
C GLU A 373 -30.31 -13.53 -21.19
N VAL A 374 -31.03 -13.55 -20.05
CA VAL A 374 -30.93 -14.58 -19.03
C VAL A 374 -32.32 -15.18 -18.79
N ASP A 375 -32.54 -16.40 -19.26
CA ASP A 375 -33.80 -17.15 -19.13
C ASP A 375 -33.68 -18.33 -18.16
N LYS A 376 -32.44 -18.85 -18.02
CA LYS A 376 -32.04 -19.98 -17.19
C LYS A 376 -30.58 -19.82 -16.76
N ASN A 377 -30.08 -20.76 -15.95
CA ASN A 377 -28.66 -20.82 -15.63
C ASN A 377 -27.84 -20.89 -16.92
N LYS A 378 -26.86 -20.00 -17.04
CA LYS A 378 -26.05 -19.84 -18.26
C LYS A 378 -24.59 -19.69 -17.87
N SER A 379 -23.69 -20.20 -18.70
CA SER A 379 -22.27 -19.94 -18.54
C SER A 379 -21.78 -19.16 -19.74
N PHE A 380 -20.88 -18.21 -19.48
CA PHE A 380 -20.16 -17.48 -20.51
C PHE A 380 -18.67 -17.59 -20.22
N THR A 381 -17.89 -17.95 -21.23
CA THR A 381 -16.43 -17.87 -21.09
C THR A 381 -15.97 -16.46 -21.43
N ILE A 382 -15.19 -15.85 -20.55
CA ILE A 382 -14.54 -14.57 -20.80
C ILE A 382 -13.29 -14.83 -21.63
N GLU A 383 -13.24 -14.22 -22.82
CA GLU A 383 -12.07 -14.28 -23.70
C GLU A 383 -11.56 -12.86 -23.97
N TYR A 384 -10.23 -12.68 -23.94
CA TYR A 384 -9.58 -11.48 -24.44
C TYR A 384 -9.55 -11.54 -25.97
N ASP A 385 -10.04 -10.50 -26.65
CA ASP A 385 -10.07 -10.45 -28.11
C ASP A 385 -8.99 -9.55 -28.70
N LYS A 386 -9.37 -8.33 -29.12
CA LYS A 386 -8.49 -7.39 -29.81
C LYS A 386 -8.11 -6.27 -28.86
N VAL A 387 -6.86 -5.84 -29.00
CA VAL A 387 -6.35 -4.62 -28.37
C VAL A 387 -7.23 -3.46 -28.82
N PHE A 388 -7.84 -2.79 -27.85
CA PHE A 388 -8.63 -1.59 -28.08
C PHE A 388 -7.69 -0.40 -28.27
N LYS A 389 -6.75 -0.24 -27.32
CA LYS A 389 -5.63 0.74 -27.29
C LYS A 389 -4.75 0.42 -26.07
N ASP A 390 -3.43 0.56 -26.18
CA ASP A 390 -2.49 0.30 -25.07
C ASP A 390 -2.64 -1.13 -24.49
N ASN A 391 -2.47 -1.31 -23.17
CA ASN A 391 -2.68 -2.57 -22.45
C ASN A 391 -4.18 -2.88 -22.18
N VAL A 392 -5.10 -2.25 -22.91
CA VAL A 392 -6.55 -2.45 -22.77
C VAL A 392 -7.09 -3.28 -23.93
N PHE A 393 -7.83 -4.33 -23.59
CA PHE A 393 -8.36 -5.33 -24.49
C PHE A 393 -9.88 -5.32 -24.45
N ASN A 394 -10.51 -5.56 -25.59
CA ASN A 394 -11.92 -5.93 -25.58
C ASN A 394 -12.07 -7.34 -25.04
N LEU A 395 -12.99 -7.53 -24.11
CA LEU A 395 -13.44 -8.84 -23.70
C LEU A 395 -14.60 -9.28 -24.59
N LYS A 396 -14.76 -10.60 -24.71
CA LYS A 396 -15.89 -11.26 -25.34
C LYS A 396 -16.45 -12.29 -24.38
N LEU A 397 -17.77 -12.45 -24.43
CA LEU A 397 -18.45 -13.58 -23.85
C LEU A 397 -18.73 -14.60 -24.94
N LYS A 398 -18.33 -15.84 -24.71
CA LYS A 398 -18.59 -16.97 -25.61
C LYS A 398 -19.57 -17.96 -25.00
#